data_AF-A0A5C6MLC0-F1
#
_entry.id   AF-A0A5C6MLC0-F1
#
_cell.length_a   1.000
_cell.length_b   1.000
_cell.length_c   1.000
_cell.angle_alpha   90.00
_cell.angle_beta   90.00
_cell.angle_gamma   90.00
#
_symmetry.space_group_name_H-M   'P 1'
#
loop_
_entity.id
_entity.type
_entity.pdbx_description
1 polymer ?
#
loop_
_entity_poly.entity_id
_entity_poly.type
_entity_poly.pdbx_seq_one_letter_code
_entity_poly.pdbx_strand_id
1 'polypeptide(L)'
;SNSVDHYISNFKIVDNLSDRGSLIIHLFKVSHKEQEILVFRLQQSFRVGLLQPSSVTAYQYYSPDHRCSRTYSPSRNTEELTKICRDVCRCTQGDCCISKPDTENFPNKERETFACSSLHHVFKVKVLSMVQSYYDKYEMEIIQIIKLGVEPGVEQGQRRFFLSHGGCRDGLELKLGSQYLIIGPKEDQWSIDSNTNQFLYMLGKDTWVEHWPSPAECSSNPSLQVKCRSLDDPQTNCPSMPAD
;
A
#
# COMPACT_ATOMS: atom_id res chain seq x y z
N SER A 1 13.19 -33.82 35.11
CA SER A 1 14.59 -33.39 34.99
C SER A 1 14.61 -31.88 34.95
N ASN A 2 15.43 -31.24 35.78
CA ASN A 2 15.35 -29.82 36.17
C ASN A 2 15.41 -28.86 34.96
N SER A 3 14.29 -28.17 34.69
CA SER A 3 14.25 -27.00 33.79
C SER A 3 14.88 -25.84 34.53
N VAL A 4 16.21 -25.76 34.52
CA VAL A 4 16.93 -24.56 34.96
C VAL A 4 16.72 -23.54 33.86
N ASP A 5 15.98 -22.46 34.16
CA ASP A 5 15.94 -21.28 33.31
C ASP A 5 17.38 -20.82 33.08
N HIS A 6 17.89 -21.01 31.86
CA HIS A 6 19.25 -20.61 31.51
C HIS A 6 19.31 -19.08 31.50
N TYR A 7 19.88 -18.50 32.55
CA TYR A 7 20.15 -17.07 32.64
C TYR A 7 21.27 -16.69 31.67
N ILE A 8 20.97 -15.82 30.71
CA ILE A 8 21.98 -15.29 29.78
C ILE A 8 22.83 -14.28 30.56
N SER A 9 24.07 -14.66 30.88
CA SER A 9 24.99 -13.84 31.67
C SER A 9 25.56 -12.64 30.91
N ASN A 10 25.61 -12.69 29.57
CA ASN A 10 26.21 -11.65 28.74
C ASN A 10 25.28 -11.24 27.59
N PHE A 11 24.52 -10.17 27.79
CA PHE A 11 23.78 -9.49 26.72
C PHE A 11 24.14 -7.99 26.72
N LYS A 12 24.07 -7.37 25.55
CA LYS A 12 24.21 -5.92 25.42
C LYS A 12 23.01 -5.38 24.67
N ILE A 13 22.37 -4.38 25.26
CA ILE A 13 21.42 -3.50 24.55
C ILE A 13 22.28 -2.37 24.00
N VAL A 14 22.32 -2.25 22.68
CA VAL A 14 23.19 -1.31 22.00
C VAL A 14 22.33 -0.37 21.17
N ASP A 15 22.26 0.88 21.63
CA ASP A 15 21.46 1.92 20.98
C ASP A 15 22.23 2.65 19.87
N ASN A 16 23.56 2.47 19.77
CA ASN A 16 24.42 3.19 18.82
C ASN A 16 24.79 2.40 17.55
N LEU A 17 24.48 1.10 17.48
CA LEU A 17 24.79 0.25 16.31
C LEU A 17 23.67 0.22 15.27
N SER A 18 22.49 0.76 15.61
CA SER A 18 21.32 0.85 14.74
C SER A 18 20.34 1.87 15.30
N ASP A 19 19.70 2.67 14.44
CA ASP A 19 18.61 3.60 14.79
C ASP A 19 17.44 2.95 15.55
N ARG A 20 17.40 1.61 15.61
CA ARG A 20 16.27 0.81 16.14
C ARG A 20 16.56 0.12 17.47
N GLY A 21 17.76 0.29 18.05
CA GLY A 21 18.20 -0.44 19.24
C GLY A 21 18.39 -1.94 18.94
N SER A 22 19.59 -2.47 19.18
CA SER A 22 19.88 -3.88 18.92
C SER A 22 20.13 -4.65 20.21
N LEU A 23 19.47 -5.80 20.37
CA LEU A 23 19.79 -6.78 21.41
C LEU A 23 20.80 -7.79 20.85
N ILE A 24 22.01 -7.80 21.42
CA ILE A 24 23.06 -8.75 21.04
C ILE A 24 23.23 -9.77 22.16
N ILE A 25 23.04 -11.04 21.82
CA ILE A 25 23.18 -12.19 22.72
C ILE A 25 24.39 -13.00 22.27
N HIS A 26 25.36 -13.19 23.17
CA HIS A 26 26.53 -14.03 22.90
C HIS A 26 26.34 -15.40 23.54
N LEU A 27 26.38 -16.45 22.71
CA LEU A 27 26.37 -17.84 23.16
C LEU A 27 27.76 -18.43 22.96
N PHE A 28 28.30 -19.08 23.99
CA PHE A 28 29.61 -19.73 23.91
C PHE A 28 29.60 -20.94 22.98
N LYS A 29 28.48 -21.67 22.92
CA LYS A 29 28.25 -22.84 22.08
C LYS A 29 26.77 -22.96 21.77
N VAL A 30 26.46 -23.63 20.66
CA VAL A 30 25.10 -24.01 20.27
C VAL A 30 25.12 -25.49 19.88
N SER A 31 24.17 -26.27 20.39
CA SER A 31 24.04 -27.70 20.08
C SER A 31 23.67 -27.92 18.61
N HIS A 32 24.32 -28.91 17.98
CA HIS A 32 23.96 -29.40 16.64
C HIS A 32 22.99 -30.61 16.70
N LYS A 33 22.60 -31.05 17.90
CA LYS A 33 21.76 -32.23 18.13
C LYS A 33 20.39 -31.88 18.69
N GLU A 34 20.32 -30.85 19.51
CA GLU A 34 19.13 -30.43 20.23
C GLU A 34 18.85 -28.96 19.93
N GLN A 35 17.57 -28.60 19.86
CA GLN A 35 17.17 -27.22 19.64
C GLN A 35 17.35 -26.40 20.92
N GLU A 36 18.18 -25.37 20.86
CA GLU A 36 18.28 -24.37 21.93
C GLU A 36 17.25 -23.26 21.70
N ILE A 37 16.48 -22.93 22.75
CA ILE A 37 15.39 -21.95 22.69
C ILE A 37 15.66 -20.83 23.69
N LEU A 38 15.65 -19.58 23.21
CA LEU A 38 15.74 -18.38 24.04
C LEU A 38 14.40 -17.64 23.98
N VAL A 39 13.89 -17.25 25.15
CA VAL A 39 12.61 -16.53 25.27
C VAL A 39 12.83 -15.26 26.08
N PHE A 40 12.38 -14.13 25.54
CA PHE A 40 12.39 -12.84 26.23
C PHE A 40 11.12 -12.07 25.89
N ARG A 41 10.78 -11.09 26.73
CA ARG A 41 9.63 -10.22 26.53
C ARG A 41 10.09 -8.89 25.93
N LEU A 42 9.35 -8.43 24.92
CA LEU A 42 9.50 -7.10 24.34
C LEU A 42 8.40 -6.19 24.85
N GLN A 43 8.76 -5.00 25.34
CA GLN A 43 7.81 -3.99 25.78
C GLN A 43 7.76 -2.85 24.77
N GLN A 44 6.57 -2.54 24.26
CA GLN A 44 6.36 -1.41 23.36
C GLN A 44 6.18 -0.13 24.18
N SER A 45 7.13 0.81 24.09
CA SER A 45 7.05 2.09 24.80
C SER A 45 6.05 3.07 24.18
N PHE A 46 5.88 3.05 22.85
CA PHE A 46 4.97 3.94 22.11
C PHE A 46 4.14 3.17 21.08
N ARG A 47 2.84 3.46 21.00
CA ARG A 47 1.95 2.90 19.98
C ARG A 47 2.13 3.65 18.66
N VAL A 48 2.42 2.90 17.60
CA VAL A 48 2.50 3.38 16.22
C VAL A 48 1.56 2.54 15.35
N GLY A 49 1.11 3.07 14.21
CA GLY A 49 0.11 2.40 13.37
C GLY A 49 0.58 1.03 12.85
N LEU A 50 1.72 0.98 12.16
CA LEU A 50 2.31 -0.26 11.65
C LEU A 50 3.71 -0.48 12.23
N LEU A 51 3.89 -1.63 12.87
CA LEU A 51 5.20 -2.08 13.33
C LEU A 51 5.98 -2.64 12.16
N GLN A 52 7.18 -2.11 11.92
CA GLN A 52 8.09 -2.68 10.95
C GLN A 52 8.61 -4.04 11.48
N PRO A 53 8.60 -5.09 10.64
CA PRO A 53 9.18 -6.37 11.01
C PRO A 53 10.63 -6.22 11.40
N SER A 54 11.02 -6.95 12.43
CA SER A 54 12.39 -6.96 12.94
C SER A 54 13.08 -8.26 12.55
N SER A 55 14.39 -8.22 12.34
CA SER A 55 15.17 -9.40 11.98
C SER A 55 15.89 -9.98 13.20
N VAL A 56 16.02 -11.30 13.21
CA VAL A 56 16.90 -12.06 14.09
C VAL A 56 17.95 -12.70 13.20
N THR A 57 19.22 -12.47 13.49
CA THR A 57 20.34 -13.01 12.72
C THR A 57 21.25 -13.82 13.63
N ALA A 58 21.51 -15.07 13.25
CA ALA A 58 22.48 -15.94 13.90
C ALA A 58 23.70 -16.12 12.99
N TYR A 59 24.90 -15.99 13.57
CA TYR A 59 26.16 -16.18 12.85
C TYR A 59 27.25 -16.63 13.82
N GLN A 60 28.30 -17.26 13.28
CA GLN A 60 29.47 -17.65 14.06
C GLN A 60 30.48 -16.50 14.11
N TYR A 61 31.08 -16.26 15.29
CA TYR A 61 32.03 -15.16 15.49
C TYR A 61 33.21 -15.16 14.50
N TYR A 62 33.79 -16.33 14.23
CA TYR A 62 34.91 -16.49 13.30
C TYR A 62 34.50 -16.67 11.82
N SER A 63 33.19 -16.72 11.53
CA SER A 63 32.69 -16.95 10.17
C SER A 63 31.40 -16.13 9.94
N PRO A 64 31.49 -14.79 9.96
CA PRO A 64 30.33 -13.90 9.90
C PRO A 64 29.60 -13.93 8.54
N ASP A 65 30.23 -14.48 7.51
CA ASP A 65 29.62 -14.67 6.19
C ASP A 65 28.56 -15.79 6.21
N HIS A 66 28.74 -16.78 7.09
CA HIS A 66 27.75 -17.83 7.34
C HIS A 66 26.73 -17.33 8.37
N ARG A 67 25.78 -16.52 7.89
CA ARG A 67 24.68 -16.00 8.71
C ARG A 67 23.33 -16.50 8.21
N CYS A 68 22.43 -16.78 9.16
CA CYS A 68 21.04 -17.07 8.89
C CYS A 68 20.17 -15.98 9.52
N SER A 69 19.32 -15.35 8.73
CA SER A 69 18.42 -14.29 9.19
C SER A 69 16.96 -14.71 9.00
N ARG A 70 16.13 -14.46 10.00
CA ARG A 70 14.65 -14.56 9.90
C ARG A 70 14.01 -13.29 10.41
N THR A 71 12.85 -12.94 9.87
CA THR A 71 12.07 -11.79 10.32
C THR A 71 10.91 -12.24 11.21
N TYR A 72 10.55 -11.41 12.17
CA TYR A 72 9.36 -11.59 12.99
C TYR A 72 8.56 -10.28 13.05
N SER A 73 7.25 -10.44 13.21
CA SER A 73 6.29 -9.35 13.36
C SER A 73 5.18 -9.84 14.31
N PRO A 74 4.60 -8.98 15.17
CA PRO A 74 3.48 -9.38 16.03
C PRO A 74 2.30 -9.96 15.23
N SER A 75 1.52 -10.86 15.85
CA SER A 75 0.41 -11.60 15.21
C SER A 75 -0.73 -10.78 14.64
N ARG A 76 -0.82 -9.49 14.96
CA ARG A 76 -1.74 -8.57 14.27
C ARG A 76 -1.24 -8.11 12.90
N ASN A 77 0.00 -8.46 12.57
CA ASN A 77 0.74 -8.16 11.34
C ASN A 77 1.38 -9.45 10.77
N THR A 78 0.87 -10.66 11.08
CA THR A 78 1.39 -11.95 10.59
C THR A 78 0.99 -12.26 9.16
N GLU A 79 1.11 -11.28 8.30
CA GLU A 79 1.40 -11.55 6.91
C GLU A 79 2.88 -11.23 6.76
N GLU A 80 3.69 -12.26 6.48
CA GLU A 80 5.06 -12.06 6.02
C GLU A 80 5.06 -10.88 5.06
N LEU A 81 5.96 -9.90 5.25
CA LEU A 81 6.15 -8.75 4.33
C LEU A 81 5.82 -9.21 2.93
N THR A 82 4.58 -8.98 2.48
CA THR A 82 4.14 -9.39 1.17
C THR A 82 4.73 -8.32 0.29
N LYS A 83 6.02 -8.52 0.02
CA LYS A 83 6.80 -7.82 -0.96
C LYS A 83 5.94 -7.81 -2.20
N ILE A 84 5.40 -6.66 -2.59
CA ILE A 84 5.04 -6.49 -3.99
C ILE A 84 6.35 -6.39 -4.75
N CYS A 85 6.88 -7.57 -5.04
CA CYS A 85 8.06 -7.82 -5.83
C CYS A 85 7.64 -8.95 -6.76
N ARG A 86 7.23 -8.58 -7.98
CA ARG A 86 6.98 -9.57 -9.03
C ARG A 86 8.17 -9.77 -9.96
N ASP A 87 9.20 -8.92 -9.85
CA ASP A 87 10.57 -9.04 -10.38
C ASP A 87 11.38 -7.80 -9.95
N VAL A 88 10.69 -6.65 -9.90
CA VAL A 88 11.17 -5.39 -9.33
C VAL A 88 10.37 -5.05 -8.08
N CYS A 89 11.06 -4.84 -6.97
CA CYS A 89 10.44 -4.37 -5.73
C CYS A 89 10.22 -2.86 -5.79
N ARG A 90 9.00 -2.38 -5.52
CA ARG A 90 8.75 -0.95 -5.31
C ARG A 90 8.65 -0.68 -3.81
N CYS A 91 9.46 0.26 -3.32
CA CYS A 91 9.27 0.80 -1.99
C CYS A 91 8.04 1.72 -2.03
N THR A 92 7.02 1.39 -1.24
CA THR A 92 5.79 2.19 -1.13
C THR A 92 5.68 2.86 0.23
N GLN A 93 6.76 2.84 1.03
CA GLN A 93 6.87 3.60 2.26
C GLN A 93 7.04 5.09 1.93
N GLY A 94 6.04 5.65 1.25
CA GLY A 94 5.84 7.06 0.95
C GLY A 94 4.42 7.46 1.38
N ASP A 95 4.06 8.71 1.11
CA ASP A 95 2.76 9.26 1.54
C ASP A 95 1.58 8.47 0.93
N CYS A 96 0.52 8.32 1.73
CA CYS A 96 -0.68 7.59 1.35
C CYS A 96 -1.53 8.35 0.34
N CYS A 97 -2.24 7.63 -0.52
CA CYS A 97 -3.41 8.19 -1.21
C CYS A 97 -4.49 8.50 -0.15
N ILE A 98 -5.00 9.73 -0.16
CA ILE A 98 -6.10 10.15 0.70
C ILE A 98 -7.30 10.45 -0.19
N SER A 99 -8.41 9.75 0.05
CA SER A 99 -9.65 9.98 -0.68
C SER A 99 -10.17 11.38 -0.40
N LYS A 100 -10.59 12.06 -1.46
CA LYS A 100 -11.21 13.38 -1.39
C LYS A 100 -12.54 13.28 -0.64
N PRO A 101 -12.72 14.01 0.48
CA PRO A 101 -13.90 13.87 1.31
C PRO A 101 -15.14 14.47 0.64
N ASP A 102 -16.30 13.85 0.85
CA ASP A 102 -17.59 14.32 0.31
C ASP A 102 -18.06 15.66 0.90
N THR A 103 -17.46 16.10 2.02
CA THR A 103 -17.75 17.39 2.65
C THR A 103 -17.10 18.57 1.93
N GLU A 104 -16.07 18.32 1.12
CA GLU A 104 -15.37 19.33 0.34
C GLU A 104 -15.85 19.30 -1.12
N ASN A 105 -15.91 20.47 -1.73
CA ASN A 105 -16.29 20.61 -3.13
C ASN A 105 -15.06 20.87 -3.98
N PHE A 106 -14.73 19.92 -4.86
CA PHE A 106 -13.63 20.04 -5.79
C PHE A 106 -14.16 20.54 -7.15
N PRO A 107 -13.75 21.74 -7.62
CA PRO A 107 -14.21 22.25 -8.90
C PRO A 107 -13.62 21.46 -10.08
N ASN A 108 -14.35 21.42 -11.20
CA ASN A 108 -13.92 20.72 -12.42
C ASN A 108 -12.52 21.16 -12.89
N LYS A 109 -12.24 22.46 -12.84
CA LYS A 109 -10.93 23.01 -13.23
C LYS A 109 -9.75 22.44 -12.43
N GLU A 110 -9.97 22.11 -11.16
CA GLU A 110 -8.93 21.50 -10.32
C GLU A 110 -8.65 20.06 -10.75
N ARG A 111 -9.72 19.26 -10.93
CA ARG A 111 -9.61 17.89 -11.46
C ARG A 111 -8.96 17.86 -12.84
N GLU A 112 -9.31 18.81 -13.71
CA GLU A 112 -8.71 18.96 -15.04
C GLU A 112 -7.23 19.30 -14.95
N THR A 113 -6.87 20.28 -14.13
CA THR A 113 -5.46 20.67 -13.96
C THR A 113 -4.64 19.49 -13.42
N PHE A 114 -5.19 18.71 -12.49
CA PHE A 114 -4.57 17.50 -11.97
C PHE A 114 -4.42 16.43 -13.07
N ALA A 115 -5.50 16.12 -13.79
CA ALA A 115 -5.54 15.14 -14.87
C ALA A 115 -4.61 15.51 -16.05
N CYS A 116 -4.35 16.78 -16.28
CA CYS A 116 -3.55 17.25 -17.42
C CYS A 116 -2.10 17.58 -17.03
N SER A 117 -1.69 17.34 -15.78
CA SER A 117 -0.33 17.62 -15.31
C SER A 117 0.75 16.71 -15.98
N SER A 118 0.35 15.54 -16.49
CA SER A 118 1.21 14.59 -17.21
C SER A 118 0.34 13.60 -18.00
N LEU A 119 0.87 12.43 -18.34
CA LEU A 119 0.18 11.30 -18.97
C LEU A 119 -0.72 10.53 -17.99
N HIS A 120 -1.50 11.27 -17.18
CA HIS A 120 -2.44 10.67 -16.24
C HIS A 120 -3.56 9.94 -16.98
N HIS A 121 -4.00 8.83 -16.41
CA HIS A 121 -5.26 8.19 -16.76
C HIS A 121 -6.39 8.78 -15.92
N VAL A 122 -7.60 8.81 -16.46
CA VAL A 122 -8.82 9.21 -15.73
C VAL A 122 -9.89 8.16 -15.97
N PHE A 123 -10.24 7.43 -14.90
CA PHE A 123 -11.23 6.37 -14.94
C PHE A 123 -12.34 6.62 -13.93
N LYS A 124 -13.58 6.33 -14.34
CA LYS A 124 -14.66 6.05 -13.41
C LYS A 124 -14.70 4.55 -13.19
N VAL A 125 -14.55 4.12 -11.96
CA VAL A 125 -14.45 2.71 -11.60
C VAL A 125 -15.49 2.29 -10.57
N LYS A 126 -15.77 0.99 -10.48
CA LYS A 126 -16.60 0.39 -9.43
C LYS A 126 -15.80 -0.66 -8.67
N VAL A 127 -15.84 -0.63 -7.35
CA VAL A 127 -15.16 -1.62 -6.50
C VAL A 127 -15.95 -2.93 -6.50
N LEU A 128 -15.33 -4.01 -6.99
CA LEU A 128 -15.95 -5.35 -7.08
C LEU A 128 -15.58 -6.26 -5.91
N SER A 129 -14.32 -6.22 -5.48
CA SER A 129 -13.82 -7.01 -4.36
C SER A 129 -12.61 -6.34 -3.70
N MET A 130 -12.37 -6.67 -2.44
CA MET A 130 -11.27 -6.13 -1.66
C MET A 130 -10.65 -7.23 -0.79
N VAL A 131 -9.33 -7.38 -0.87
CA VAL A 131 -8.55 -8.31 -0.05
C VAL A 131 -7.56 -7.48 0.76
N GLN A 132 -7.80 -7.39 2.06
CA GLN A 132 -6.91 -6.67 2.95
C GLN A 132 -5.66 -7.49 3.24
N SER A 133 -4.49 -6.87 3.14
CA SER A 133 -3.22 -7.51 3.46
C SER A 133 -2.18 -6.47 3.92
N TYR A 134 -0.88 -6.77 3.91
CA TYR A 134 0.15 -5.71 3.96
C TYR A 134 -0.03 -4.66 2.84
N TYR A 135 -0.50 -5.11 1.66
CA TYR A 135 -1.07 -4.26 0.62
C TYR A 135 -2.50 -4.67 0.33
N ASP A 136 -3.42 -3.76 0.51
CA ASP A 136 -4.81 -3.99 0.19
C ASP A 136 -4.97 -4.03 -1.33
N LYS A 137 -5.59 -5.11 -1.80
CA LYS A 137 -5.85 -5.34 -3.22
C LYS A 137 -7.32 -5.10 -3.52
N TYR A 138 -7.59 -4.18 -4.42
CA TYR A 138 -8.92 -3.81 -4.86
C TYR A 138 -9.12 -4.27 -6.31
N GLU A 139 -10.07 -5.15 -6.54
CA GLU A 139 -10.55 -5.46 -7.88
C GLU A 139 -11.59 -4.42 -8.27
N MET A 140 -11.36 -3.73 -9.38
CA MET A 140 -12.25 -2.68 -9.86
C MET A 140 -12.61 -2.88 -11.32
N GLU A 141 -13.82 -2.51 -11.68
CA GLU A 141 -14.30 -2.49 -13.06
C GLU A 141 -14.26 -1.06 -13.60
N ILE A 142 -13.70 -0.87 -14.79
CA ILE A 142 -13.70 0.43 -15.46
C ILE A 142 -15.09 0.67 -16.06
N ILE A 143 -15.89 1.50 -15.39
CA ILE A 143 -17.24 1.86 -15.83
C ILE A 143 -17.20 2.88 -16.97
N GLN A 144 -16.24 3.79 -16.95
CA GLN A 144 -16.06 4.79 -18.00
C GLN A 144 -14.59 5.20 -18.09
N ILE A 145 -14.09 5.34 -19.31
CA ILE A 145 -12.78 5.91 -19.61
C ILE A 145 -13.00 7.38 -19.97
N ILE A 146 -12.51 8.28 -19.12
CA ILE A 146 -12.62 9.73 -19.35
C ILE A 146 -11.36 10.22 -20.08
N LYS A 147 -10.18 9.73 -19.68
CA LYS A 147 -8.90 10.00 -20.35
C LYS A 147 -8.04 8.75 -20.34
N LEU A 148 -7.54 8.37 -21.52
CA LEU A 148 -6.56 7.30 -21.65
C LEU A 148 -5.20 7.76 -21.11
N GLY A 149 -4.57 6.90 -20.32
CA GLY A 149 -3.17 7.05 -19.93
C GLY A 149 -2.24 6.43 -20.97
N VAL A 150 -1.11 5.90 -20.51
CA VAL A 150 -0.11 5.25 -21.37
C VAL A 150 -0.39 3.77 -21.64
N GLU A 151 -1.33 3.14 -20.92
CA GLU A 151 -1.67 1.73 -21.13
C GLU A 151 -2.44 1.57 -22.45
N PRO A 152 -1.93 0.78 -23.42
CA PRO A 152 -2.64 0.52 -24.67
C PRO A 152 -3.77 -0.50 -24.45
N GLY A 153 -4.87 -0.34 -25.20
CA GLY A 153 -5.95 -1.34 -25.23
C GLY A 153 -6.84 -1.40 -23.97
N VAL A 154 -6.86 -0.33 -23.17
CA VAL A 154 -7.83 -0.20 -22.07
C VAL A 154 -9.22 0.02 -22.64
N GLU A 155 -10.17 -0.81 -22.23
CA GLU A 155 -11.56 -0.75 -22.67
C GLU A 155 -12.52 -0.69 -21.48
N GLN A 156 -13.70 -0.14 -21.70
CA GLN A 156 -14.79 -0.12 -20.73
C GLN A 156 -15.22 -1.56 -20.38
N GLY A 157 -15.58 -1.79 -19.11
CA GLY A 157 -15.97 -3.10 -18.58
C GLY A 157 -14.79 -4.00 -18.21
N GLN A 158 -13.56 -3.62 -18.55
CA GLN A 158 -12.40 -4.38 -18.13
C GLN A 158 -12.18 -4.26 -16.62
N ARG A 159 -11.72 -5.37 -16.02
CA ARG A 159 -11.31 -5.40 -14.62
C ARG A 159 -9.83 -5.04 -14.50
N ARG A 160 -9.51 -4.32 -13.44
CA ARG A 160 -8.14 -3.95 -13.06
C ARG A 160 -7.96 -4.13 -11.57
N PHE A 161 -6.72 -4.41 -11.19
CA PHE A 161 -6.33 -4.43 -9.78
C PHE A 161 -5.62 -3.12 -9.42
N PHE A 162 -6.06 -2.53 -8.32
CA PHE A 162 -5.43 -1.40 -7.67
C PHE A 162 -4.92 -1.85 -6.31
N LEU A 163 -3.74 -1.39 -5.94
CA LEU A 163 -3.09 -1.72 -4.67
C LEU A 163 -2.89 -0.46 -3.83
N SER A 164 -3.13 -0.56 -2.54
CA SER A 164 -2.75 0.47 -1.58
C SER A 164 -2.01 -0.17 -0.41
N HIS A 165 -1.12 0.58 0.24
CA HIS A 165 -0.45 0.08 1.43
C HIS A 165 -1.47 -0.06 2.58
N GLY A 166 -1.42 -1.15 3.36
CA GLY A 166 -2.38 -1.42 4.43
C GLY A 166 -2.41 -0.38 5.54
N GLY A 167 -1.37 0.46 5.64
CA GLY A 167 -1.33 1.63 6.53
C GLY A 167 -2.15 2.84 6.05
N CYS A 168 -2.65 2.81 4.81
CA CYS A 168 -3.39 3.91 4.18
C CYS A 168 -4.92 3.71 4.25
N ARG A 169 -5.39 2.66 4.92
CA ARG A 169 -6.82 2.30 5.01
C ARG A 169 -7.69 3.46 5.47
N ASP A 170 -7.30 4.10 6.57
CA ASP A 170 -8.03 5.20 7.18
C ASP A 170 -8.10 6.45 6.28
N GLY A 171 -7.15 6.61 5.35
CA GLY A 171 -7.13 7.71 4.41
C GLY A 171 -7.94 7.44 3.13
N LEU A 172 -8.08 6.17 2.73
CA LEU A 172 -8.66 5.81 1.44
C LEU A 172 -10.12 5.34 1.53
N GLU A 173 -10.45 4.52 2.52
CA GLU A 173 -11.82 4.06 2.85
C GLU A 173 -12.72 3.66 1.65
N LEU A 174 -12.18 2.90 0.68
CA LEU A 174 -12.97 2.40 -0.44
C LEU A 174 -14.05 1.41 0.01
N LYS A 175 -15.25 1.56 -0.55
CA LYS A 175 -16.42 0.74 -0.19
C LYS A 175 -16.79 -0.20 -1.33
N LEU A 176 -17.09 -1.45 -0.96
CA LEU A 176 -17.57 -2.46 -1.88
C LEU A 176 -18.84 -2.00 -2.60
N GLY A 177 -18.86 -2.12 -3.93
CA GLY A 177 -20.01 -1.75 -4.77
C GLY A 177 -20.13 -0.26 -5.09
N SER A 178 -19.39 0.62 -4.40
CA SER A 178 -19.36 2.06 -4.67
C SER A 178 -18.53 2.40 -5.90
N GLN A 179 -18.81 3.57 -6.48
CA GLN A 179 -18.11 4.09 -7.65
C GLN A 179 -17.14 5.21 -7.24
N TYR A 180 -16.03 5.33 -7.97
CA TYR A 180 -14.99 6.32 -7.68
C TYR A 180 -14.43 6.90 -8.98
N LEU A 181 -14.06 8.17 -8.94
CA LEU A 181 -13.17 8.80 -9.90
C LEU A 181 -11.72 8.52 -9.47
N ILE A 182 -10.92 7.93 -10.35
CA ILE A 182 -9.49 7.74 -10.15
C ILE A 182 -8.73 8.51 -11.23
N ILE A 183 -7.85 9.41 -10.79
CA ILE A 183 -6.88 10.11 -11.64
C ILE A 183 -5.50 9.76 -11.13
N GLY A 184 -4.73 9.02 -11.93
CA GLY A 184 -3.40 8.57 -11.52
C GLY A 184 -2.35 8.87 -12.58
N PRO A 185 -1.12 9.23 -12.19
CA PRO A 185 0.00 9.42 -13.10
C PRO A 185 0.42 8.11 -13.79
N LYS A 186 1.27 8.18 -14.81
CA LYS A 186 1.81 6.98 -15.47
C LYS A 186 2.63 6.14 -14.48
N GLU A 187 3.24 6.78 -13.49
CA GLU A 187 4.03 6.16 -12.43
C GLU A 187 3.20 5.24 -11.53
N ASP A 188 1.87 5.34 -11.53
CA ASP A 188 0.99 4.42 -10.79
C ASP A 188 0.92 3.05 -11.45
N GLN A 189 1.21 2.94 -12.75
CA GLN A 189 1.31 1.67 -13.46
C GLN A 189 2.58 0.95 -13.01
N TRP A 190 2.44 -0.03 -12.13
CA TRP A 190 3.59 -0.63 -11.47
C TRP A 190 4.15 -1.83 -12.23
N SER A 191 3.32 -2.81 -12.56
CA SER A 191 3.76 -4.01 -13.29
C SER A 191 2.64 -4.57 -14.14
N ILE A 192 3.02 -5.40 -15.12
CA ILE A 192 2.08 -6.15 -15.94
C ILE A 192 1.90 -7.52 -15.28
N ASP A 193 0.65 -7.93 -15.05
CA ASP A 193 0.36 -9.31 -14.63
C ASP A 193 0.73 -10.25 -15.77
N SER A 194 1.67 -11.17 -15.53
CA SER A 194 2.19 -12.07 -16.56
C SER A 194 1.15 -13.06 -17.12
N ASN A 195 0.04 -13.29 -16.41
CA ASN A 195 -1.03 -14.18 -16.86
C ASN A 195 -2.09 -13.44 -17.67
N THR A 196 -2.46 -12.22 -17.24
CA THR A 196 -3.52 -11.44 -17.90
C THR A 196 -2.99 -10.38 -18.87
N ASN A 197 -1.68 -10.13 -18.84
CA ASN A 197 -1.00 -9.05 -19.55
C ASN A 197 -1.60 -7.65 -19.28
N GLN A 198 -2.20 -7.46 -18.09
CA GLN A 198 -2.83 -6.21 -17.67
C GLN A 198 -1.97 -5.47 -16.64
N PHE A 199 -2.03 -4.14 -16.65
CA PHE A 199 -1.32 -3.35 -15.65
C PHE A 199 -1.97 -3.44 -14.26
N LEU A 200 -1.11 -3.51 -13.25
CA LEU A 200 -1.42 -3.39 -11.84
C LEU A 200 -1.12 -1.96 -11.39
N TYR A 201 -2.13 -1.32 -10.82
CA TYR A 201 -2.07 0.08 -10.43
C TYR A 201 -1.76 0.23 -8.94
N MET A 202 -0.94 1.21 -8.58
CA MET A 202 -0.66 1.59 -7.19
C MET A 202 -1.36 2.90 -6.86
N LEU A 203 -2.16 2.91 -5.79
CA LEU A 203 -2.76 4.13 -5.24
C LEU A 203 -1.75 4.80 -4.30
N GLY A 204 -1.03 5.79 -4.81
CA GLY A 204 -0.01 6.55 -4.11
C GLY A 204 -0.45 7.97 -3.76
N LYS A 205 0.48 8.74 -3.18
CA LYS A 205 0.26 10.16 -2.81
C LYS A 205 -0.21 11.05 -3.96
N ASP A 206 0.24 10.74 -5.17
CA ASP A 206 -0.04 11.50 -6.38
C ASP A 206 -1.26 10.93 -7.13
N THR A 207 -2.04 10.06 -6.49
CA THR A 207 -3.30 9.53 -7.04
C THR A 207 -4.47 10.29 -6.45
N TRP A 208 -5.33 10.84 -7.31
CA TRP A 208 -6.61 11.41 -6.93
C TRP A 208 -7.66 10.31 -6.86
N VAL A 209 -8.28 10.16 -5.70
CA VAL A 209 -9.41 9.25 -5.50
C VAL A 209 -10.57 10.06 -4.94
N GLU A 210 -11.72 10.01 -5.60
CA GLU A 210 -12.89 10.75 -5.19
C GLU A 210 -14.14 9.88 -5.35
N HIS A 211 -14.98 9.80 -4.30
CA HIS A 211 -16.24 9.06 -4.37
C HIS A 211 -17.13 9.62 -5.47
N TRP A 212 -17.70 8.75 -6.31
CA TRP A 212 -18.69 9.10 -7.33
C TRP A 212 -20.08 8.67 -6.84
N PRO A 213 -20.91 9.60 -6.32
CA PRO A 213 -22.19 9.22 -5.74
C PRO A 213 -23.14 8.60 -6.77
N SER A 214 -23.92 7.62 -6.32
CA SER A 214 -25.00 7.04 -7.11
C SER A 214 -26.15 8.04 -7.29
N PRO A 215 -27.02 7.87 -8.32
CA PRO A 215 -28.18 8.74 -8.51
C PRO A 215 -29.12 8.80 -7.29
N ALA A 216 -29.23 7.70 -6.55
CA ALA A 216 -30.00 7.63 -5.31
C ALA A 216 -29.38 8.51 -4.20
N GLU A 217 -28.05 8.44 -4.02
CA GLU A 217 -27.32 9.26 -3.06
C GLU A 217 -27.43 10.75 -3.39
N CYS A 218 -27.27 11.12 -4.67
CA CYS A 218 -27.45 12.49 -5.15
C CYS A 218 -28.85 13.05 -4.85
N SER A 219 -29.88 12.20 -4.90
CA SER A 219 -31.27 12.61 -4.63
C SER A 219 -31.54 12.73 -3.13
N SER A 220 -30.99 11.81 -2.33
CA SER A 220 -31.22 11.75 -0.89
C SER A 220 -30.40 12.73 -0.06
N ASN A 221 -29.23 13.17 -0.55
CA ASN A 221 -28.33 14.04 0.18
C ASN A 221 -28.10 15.38 -0.55
N PRO A 222 -28.70 16.48 -0.08
CA PRO A 222 -28.51 17.81 -0.66
C PRO A 222 -27.05 18.25 -0.75
N SER A 223 -26.18 17.82 0.17
CA SER A 223 -24.75 18.21 0.14
C SER A 223 -24.00 17.60 -1.05
N LEU A 224 -24.47 16.48 -1.59
CA LEU A 224 -23.85 15.80 -2.72
C LEU A 224 -24.33 16.32 -4.08
N GLN A 225 -25.43 17.08 -4.14
CA GLN A 225 -26.01 17.52 -5.41
C GLN A 225 -25.05 18.34 -6.27
N VAL A 226 -24.27 19.22 -5.63
CA VAL A 226 -23.25 20.03 -6.32
C VAL A 226 -22.17 19.14 -6.92
N LYS A 227 -21.69 18.16 -6.14
CA LYS A 227 -20.69 17.20 -6.56
C LYS A 227 -21.17 16.35 -7.74
N CYS A 228 -22.39 15.80 -7.66
CA CYS A 228 -22.97 15.01 -8.74
C CYS A 228 -23.06 15.80 -10.05
N ARG A 229 -23.55 17.04 -10.00
CA ARG A 229 -23.59 17.93 -11.18
C ARG A 229 -22.19 18.21 -11.75
N SER A 230 -21.19 18.39 -10.87
CA SER A 230 -19.82 18.67 -11.32
C SER A 230 -19.16 17.46 -12.00
N LEU A 231 -19.45 16.25 -11.53
CA LEU A 231 -18.90 15.01 -12.08
C LEU A 231 -19.62 14.57 -13.35
N ASP A 232 -20.92 14.85 -13.48
CA ASP A 232 -21.71 14.53 -14.69
C ASP A 232 -21.47 15.51 -15.85
N ASP A 233 -20.89 16.68 -15.58
CA ASP A 233 -20.45 17.62 -16.62
C ASP A 233 -19.27 16.98 -17.38
N PRO A 234 -19.28 16.91 -18.73
CA PRO A 234 -18.22 16.28 -19.51
C PRO A 234 -16.84 16.85 -19.15
N GLN A 235 -16.06 16.11 -18.37
CA GLN A 235 -14.73 16.53 -17.91
C GLN A 235 -13.63 16.22 -18.94
N THR A 236 -12.67 17.15 -18.99
CA THR A 236 -11.29 17.05 -19.51
C THR A 236 -11.07 17.17 -21.02
N ASN A 237 -11.25 18.38 -21.55
CA ASN A 237 -10.37 18.85 -22.62
C ASN A 237 -9.02 19.21 -21.99
N CYS A 238 -8.07 18.26 -21.94
CA CYS A 238 -6.69 18.65 -21.69
C CYS A 238 -6.24 19.53 -22.86
N PRO A 239 -5.82 20.79 -22.63
CA PRO A 239 -5.25 21.59 -23.69
C PRO A 239 -4.07 20.80 -24.28
N SER A 240 -4.02 20.68 -25.61
CA SER A 240 -2.93 20.01 -26.31
C SER A 240 -1.60 20.56 -25.81
N MET A 241 -0.78 19.70 -25.19
CA MET A 241 0.59 20.07 -24.84
C MET A 241 1.30 20.53 -26.12
N PRO A 242 2.00 21.68 -26.12
CA PRO A 242 2.85 22.04 -27.23
C PRO A 242 3.90 20.93 -27.42
N ALA A 243 4.03 20.46 -28.66
CA ALA A 243 5.12 19.58 -29.04
C ALA A 243 6.41 20.41 -29.02
N ASP A 244 7.30 20.12 -28.08
CA ASP A 244 8.71 20.54 -28.16
C ASP A 244 9.48 19.63 -29.12
#